data_AF-A0A1L9MZI4-F1
#
_entry.id   AF-A0A1L9MZI4-F1
#
_cell.length_a   1.000
_cell.length_b   1.000
_cell.length_c   1.000
_cell.angle_alpha   90.00
_cell.angle_beta   90.00
_cell.angle_gamma   90.00
#
_symmetry.space_group_name_H-M   'P 1'
#
loop_
_entity.id
_entity.type
_entity.pdbx_description
1 polymer ?
#
loop_
_entity_poly.entity_id
_entity_poly.type
_entity_poly.pdbx_seq_one_letter_code
_entity_poly.pdbx_strand_id
1 'polypeptide(L)'
;MAAPPNTKDIPAHMALNSANYFDAWSSLWDTGDDLPWDRGLPNPALADALIQHQATIGKAMMPNEHGQPYRRKALVPGCGRGVDVLLLAGFGFDAYGLECSASAIEACKQEAATHQDSYPVREATIGKGAVTFVQGDFFDDSWLQEIGVPRNGFDVIYDYAFYCAFNPSMRPQWALRHTQLLAPSPAGNLICIEFPRSKDPKAPGPPFSSASETYLAHLGHPGKEVAYDDRGIVEQDFLQRAPSSAALERVVHWQPEQTHKHGYNAAGEVEDRVSIWRRPA
;
A
#
# COMPACT_ATOMS: atom_id res chain seq x y z
N MET A 1 6.78 2.59 33.62
CA MET A 1 7.40 1.94 32.45
C MET A 1 6.28 1.24 31.71
N ALA A 2 6.10 1.52 30.42
CA ALA A 2 5.14 0.77 29.60
C ALA A 2 5.60 -0.69 29.51
N ALA A 3 4.65 -1.62 29.44
CA ALA A 3 4.99 -3.02 29.23
C ALA A 3 5.70 -3.18 27.87
N PRO A 4 6.68 -4.09 27.74
CA PRO A 4 7.33 -4.35 26.46
C PRO A 4 6.30 -4.82 25.41
N PRO A 5 6.52 -4.53 24.11
CA PRO A 5 5.63 -4.96 23.05
C PRO A 5 5.38 -6.47 23.09
N ASN A 6 4.12 -6.89 23.03
CA ASN A 6 3.78 -8.31 22.89
C ASN A 6 3.72 -8.66 21.40
N THR A 7 4.87 -8.98 20.82
CA THR A 7 4.99 -9.37 19.41
C THR A 7 4.21 -10.64 19.04
N LYS A 8 3.75 -11.42 20.02
CA LYS A 8 2.92 -12.62 19.81
C LYS A 8 1.42 -12.31 19.68
N ASP A 9 0.98 -11.14 20.15
CA ASP A 9 -0.42 -10.68 20.04
C ASP A 9 -0.45 -9.23 19.56
N ILE A 10 -0.16 -9.08 18.26
CA ILE A 10 -0.12 -7.79 17.56
C ILE A 10 -1.47 -7.05 17.70
N PRO A 11 -2.65 -7.67 17.52
CA PRO A 11 -3.92 -6.98 17.74
C PRO A 11 -4.04 -6.36 19.13
N ALA A 12 -3.71 -7.09 20.20
CA ALA A 12 -3.76 -6.55 21.55
C ALA A 12 -2.77 -5.40 21.76
N HIS A 13 -1.53 -5.55 21.26
CA HIS A 13 -0.50 -4.51 21.32
C HIS A 13 -0.97 -3.22 20.62
N MET A 14 -1.53 -3.34 19.42
CA MET A 14 -2.02 -2.19 18.64
C MET A 14 -3.24 -1.53 19.28
N ALA A 15 -4.14 -2.31 19.88
CA ALA A 15 -5.30 -1.77 20.60
C ALA A 15 -4.88 -0.94 21.83
N LEU A 16 -3.92 -1.43 22.61
CA LEU A 16 -3.40 -0.74 23.81
C LEU A 16 -2.68 0.57 23.48
N ASN A 17 -2.09 0.67 22.29
CA ASN A 17 -1.28 1.82 21.87
C ASN A 17 -1.95 2.66 20.77
N SER A 18 -3.28 2.59 20.67
CA SER A 18 -4.06 3.26 19.61
C SER A 18 -3.87 4.78 19.51
N ALA A 19 -3.47 5.45 20.60
CA ALA A 19 -3.16 6.88 20.59
C ALA A 19 -1.84 7.24 19.88
N ASN A 20 -0.89 6.30 19.83
CA ASN A 20 0.44 6.48 19.21
C ASN A 20 0.65 5.36 18.18
N TYR A 21 -0.22 5.31 17.17
CA TYR A 21 -0.37 4.15 16.28
C TYR A 21 0.91 3.78 15.52
N PHE A 22 1.66 4.77 15.04
CA PHE A 22 2.93 4.55 14.34
C PHE A 22 4.06 4.13 15.28
N ASP A 23 4.14 4.69 16.49
CA ASP A 23 5.09 4.23 17.50
C ASP A 23 4.83 2.78 17.90
N ALA A 24 3.56 2.37 17.97
CA ALA A 24 3.17 0.99 18.22
C ALA A 24 3.71 0.04 17.14
N TRP A 25 3.55 0.41 15.86
CA TRP A 25 4.16 -0.32 14.74
C TRP A 25 5.68 -0.34 14.81
N SER A 26 6.32 0.81 15.09
CA SER A 26 7.77 0.90 15.21
C SER A 26 8.31 -0.03 16.30
N SER A 27 7.64 -0.08 17.45
CA SER A 27 8.06 -0.92 18.57
C SER A 27 8.04 -2.42 18.25
N LEU A 28 7.18 -2.85 17.32
CA LEU A 28 7.14 -4.25 16.88
C LEU A 28 8.36 -4.59 16.02
N TRP A 29 8.84 -3.65 15.20
CA TRP A 29 10.10 -3.79 14.45
C TRP A 29 11.32 -3.74 15.37
N ASP A 30 11.30 -2.90 16.40
CA ASP A 30 12.43 -2.77 17.35
C ASP A 30 12.66 -4.03 18.20
N THR A 31 11.63 -4.85 18.36
CA THR A 31 11.63 -6.05 19.23
C THR A 31 11.43 -7.36 18.48
N GLY A 32 11.18 -7.29 17.17
CA GLY A 32 10.74 -8.42 16.38
C GLY A 32 11.89 -9.18 15.73
N ASP A 33 12.22 -10.35 16.29
CA ASP A 33 13.00 -11.38 15.57
C ASP A 33 12.11 -12.19 14.60
N ASP A 34 10.79 -12.22 14.83
CA ASP A 34 9.78 -12.93 14.03
C ASP A 34 8.58 -12.00 13.73
N LEU A 35 8.56 -11.44 12.52
CA LEU A 35 7.55 -10.48 12.06
C LEU A 35 6.57 -11.20 11.12
N PRO A 36 5.38 -11.62 11.58
CA PRO A 36 4.52 -12.54 10.82
C PRO A 36 3.91 -11.96 9.55
N TRP A 37 3.98 -10.63 9.35
CA TRP A 37 3.58 -9.97 8.11
C TRP A 37 4.72 -9.86 7.09
N ASP A 38 5.98 -9.88 7.53
CA ASP A 38 7.14 -9.81 6.66
C ASP A 38 7.34 -11.17 5.96
N ARG A 39 7.30 -11.16 4.63
CA ARG A 39 7.43 -12.36 3.81
C ARG A 39 8.81 -12.51 3.17
N GLY A 40 9.67 -11.49 3.29
CA GLY A 40 11.01 -11.48 2.70
C GLY A 40 11.03 -11.53 1.16
N LEU A 41 9.88 -11.40 0.49
CA LEU A 41 9.79 -11.37 -0.97
C LEU A 41 8.57 -10.55 -1.42
N PRO A 42 8.64 -9.88 -2.59
CA PRO A 42 7.53 -9.09 -3.12
C PRO A 42 6.25 -9.91 -3.29
N ASN A 43 5.07 -9.30 -3.20
CA ASN A 43 3.86 -10.04 -3.58
C ASN A 43 3.91 -10.33 -5.10
N PRO A 44 3.83 -11.61 -5.53
CA PRO A 44 3.90 -11.93 -6.96
C PRO A 44 2.78 -11.26 -7.77
N ALA A 45 1.62 -10.98 -7.16
CA ALA A 45 0.52 -10.25 -7.78
C ALA A 45 0.92 -8.85 -8.27
N LEU A 46 1.89 -8.18 -7.63
CA LEU A 46 2.39 -6.87 -8.07
C LEU A 46 3.14 -6.98 -9.41
N ALA A 47 4.04 -7.96 -9.53
CA ALA A 47 4.78 -8.18 -10.77
C ALA A 47 3.82 -8.51 -11.93
N ASP A 48 2.83 -9.37 -11.67
CA ASP A 48 1.81 -9.74 -12.65
C ASP A 48 0.96 -8.54 -13.05
N ALA A 49 0.54 -7.69 -12.10
CA ALA A 49 -0.21 -6.48 -12.38
C ALA A 49 0.56 -5.52 -13.30
N LEU A 50 1.85 -5.28 -13.03
CA LEU A 50 2.70 -4.40 -13.84
C LEU A 50 2.90 -4.90 -15.27
N ILE A 51 2.84 -6.22 -15.48
CA ILE A 51 2.97 -6.85 -16.80
C ILE A 51 1.61 -6.88 -17.52
N GLN A 52 0.60 -7.48 -16.91
CA GLN A 52 -0.68 -7.77 -17.52
C GLN A 52 -1.57 -6.54 -17.68
N HIS A 53 -1.44 -5.56 -16.77
CA HIS A 53 -2.21 -4.31 -16.78
C HIS A 53 -1.35 -3.09 -17.12
N GLN A 54 -0.23 -3.28 -17.82
CA GLN A 54 0.64 -2.18 -18.27
C GLN A 54 -0.11 -1.11 -19.08
N ALA A 55 -1.10 -1.50 -19.89
CA ALA A 55 -1.91 -0.56 -20.65
C ALA A 55 -2.73 0.39 -19.75
N THR A 56 -3.11 -0.06 -18.55
CA THR A 56 -3.84 0.75 -17.57
C THR A 56 -2.88 1.55 -16.68
N ILE A 57 -1.85 0.89 -16.14
CA ILE A 57 -0.90 1.47 -15.18
C ILE A 57 0.07 2.44 -15.85
N GLY A 58 0.42 2.17 -17.12
CA GLY A 58 1.48 2.85 -17.87
C GLY A 58 2.86 2.22 -17.64
N LYS A 59 3.79 2.52 -18.56
CA LYS A 59 5.20 2.11 -18.45
C LYS A 59 5.95 2.94 -17.40
N ALA A 60 7.15 2.51 -17.00
CA ALA A 60 8.01 3.27 -16.09
C ALA A 60 8.57 4.57 -16.69
N MET A 61 8.67 4.64 -18.02
CA MET A 61 9.02 5.84 -18.78
C MET A 61 7.80 6.33 -19.55
N MET A 62 7.43 7.60 -19.40
CA MET A 62 6.34 8.23 -20.15
C MET A 62 6.72 9.65 -20.58
N PRO A 63 6.09 10.22 -21.62
CA PRO A 63 6.22 11.64 -21.91
C PRO A 63 5.54 12.48 -20.83
N ASN A 64 6.17 13.57 -20.41
CA ASN A 64 5.55 14.61 -19.60
C ASN A 64 4.62 15.48 -20.48
N GLU A 65 4.02 16.52 -19.89
CA GLU A 65 3.15 17.47 -20.60
C GLU A 65 3.82 18.21 -21.78
N HIS A 66 5.15 18.22 -21.84
CA HIS A 66 5.95 18.78 -22.93
C HIS A 66 6.47 17.73 -23.92
N GLY A 67 6.03 16.47 -23.80
CA GLY A 67 6.47 15.37 -24.66
C GLY A 67 7.87 14.83 -24.35
N GLN A 68 8.52 15.32 -23.28
CA GLN A 68 9.85 14.85 -22.88
C GLN A 68 9.73 13.58 -22.04
N PRO A 69 10.56 12.56 -22.26
CA PRO A 69 10.53 11.36 -21.44
C PRO A 69 10.89 11.68 -19.99
N TYR A 70 10.08 11.24 -19.05
CA TYR A 70 10.38 11.24 -17.62
C TYR A 70 10.21 9.84 -17.04
N ARG A 71 10.98 9.56 -15.99
CA ARG A 71 10.84 8.35 -15.20
C ARG A 71 9.77 8.57 -14.14
N ARG A 72 8.80 7.66 -14.09
CA ARG A 72 7.66 7.72 -13.18
C ARG A 72 8.03 7.30 -11.77
N LYS A 73 7.37 7.91 -10.80
CA LYS A 73 7.60 7.70 -9.37
C LYS A 73 6.60 6.71 -8.81
N ALA A 74 7.08 5.69 -8.12
CA ALA A 74 6.27 4.69 -7.46
C ALA A 74 6.46 4.75 -5.94
N LEU A 75 5.37 4.81 -5.16
CA LEU A 75 5.40 4.82 -3.70
C LEU A 75 4.86 3.49 -3.14
N VAL A 76 5.55 2.95 -2.13
CA VAL A 76 5.06 1.88 -1.26
C VAL A 76 4.96 2.45 0.15
N PRO A 77 3.76 2.81 0.64
CA PRO A 77 3.59 3.24 2.02
C PRO A 77 3.53 2.03 2.96
N GLY A 78 4.15 2.15 4.14
CA GLY A 78 4.33 1.02 5.06
C GLY A 78 5.18 -0.08 4.45
N CYS A 79 6.29 0.29 3.81
CA CYS A 79 7.06 -0.64 2.96
C CYS A 79 7.74 -1.79 3.72
N GLY A 80 7.76 -1.77 5.06
CA GLY A 80 8.38 -2.82 5.88
C GLY A 80 9.86 -2.99 5.54
N ARG A 81 10.25 -4.15 5.00
CA ARG A 81 11.63 -4.43 4.53
C ARG A 81 11.91 -3.94 3.10
N GLY A 82 10.95 -3.31 2.43
CA GLY A 82 11.17 -2.62 1.16
C GLY A 82 11.23 -3.53 -0.08
N VAL A 83 10.87 -4.80 0.04
CA VAL A 83 10.93 -5.78 -1.07
C VAL A 83 10.13 -5.34 -2.31
N ASP A 84 8.92 -4.79 -2.11
CA ASP A 84 8.09 -4.28 -3.20
C ASP A 84 8.65 -2.99 -3.83
N VAL A 85 9.37 -2.17 -3.05
CA VAL A 85 10.09 -0.97 -3.55
C VAL A 85 11.21 -1.41 -4.50
N LEU A 86 11.97 -2.43 -4.10
CA LEU A 86 13.05 -2.99 -4.92
C LEU A 86 12.52 -3.65 -6.20
N LEU A 87 11.36 -4.32 -6.11
CA LEU A 87 10.66 -4.84 -7.30
C LEU A 87 10.30 -3.71 -8.27
N LEU A 88 9.64 -2.65 -7.78
CA LEU A 88 9.25 -1.50 -8.61
C LEU A 88 10.46 -0.83 -9.27
N ALA A 89 11.58 -0.70 -8.56
CA ALA A 89 12.83 -0.20 -9.14
C ALA A 89 13.38 -1.13 -10.24
N GLY A 90 13.26 -2.46 -10.07
CA GLY A 90 13.59 -3.45 -11.10
C GLY A 90 12.71 -3.32 -12.35
N PHE A 91 11.45 -2.90 -12.20
CA PHE A 91 10.55 -2.51 -13.31
C PHE A 91 10.85 -1.13 -13.91
N GLY A 92 11.84 -0.40 -13.36
CA GLY A 92 12.33 0.86 -13.89
C GLY A 92 11.68 2.11 -13.29
N PHE A 93 10.79 2.00 -12.30
CA PHE A 93 10.24 3.18 -11.61
C PHE A 93 11.27 3.77 -10.65
N ASP A 94 11.27 5.09 -10.47
CA ASP A 94 11.91 5.67 -9.29
C ASP A 94 11.05 5.34 -8.08
N ALA A 95 11.52 4.42 -7.24
CA ALA A 95 10.74 3.78 -6.21
C ALA A 95 11.06 4.34 -4.83
N TYR A 96 9.99 4.63 -4.08
CA TYR A 96 10.03 5.25 -2.76
C TYR A 96 9.35 4.32 -1.76
N GLY A 97 10.05 3.96 -0.69
CA GLY A 97 9.49 3.26 0.45
C GLY A 97 9.33 4.21 1.63
N LEU A 98 8.10 4.38 2.11
CA LEU A 98 7.83 5.12 3.34
C LEU A 98 7.58 4.14 4.48
N GLU A 99 8.25 4.33 5.60
CA GLU A 99 8.10 3.49 6.79
C GLU A 99 8.26 4.31 8.07
N CYS A 100 7.48 4.03 9.10
CA CYS A 100 7.54 4.76 10.36
C CYS A 100 8.69 4.29 11.26
N SER A 101 9.09 3.02 11.15
CA SER A 101 10.13 2.41 11.96
C SER A 101 11.53 2.66 11.41
N ALA A 102 12.42 3.21 12.25
CA ALA A 102 13.84 3.30 11.94
C ALA A 102 14.48 1.92 11.73
N SER A 103 14.11 0.93 12.55
CA SER A 103 14.59 -0.46 12.45
C SER A 103 14.18 -1.10 11.12
N ALA A 104 12.96 -0.86 10.66
CA ALA A 104 12.52 -1.32 9.34
C ALA A 104 13.25 -0.60 8.19
N ILE A 105 13.56 0.69 8.33
CA ILE A 105 14.39 1.42 7.35
C ILE A 105 15.80 0.81 7.24
N GLU A 106 16.42 0.43 8.36
CA GLU A 106 17.68 -0.30 8.32
C GLU A 106 17.52 -1.69 7.68
N ALA A 107 16.40 -2.37 7.92
CA ALA A 107 16.06 -3.62 7.24
C ALA A 107 15.91 -3.43 5.71
N CYS A 108 15.31 -2.34 5.25
CA CYS A 108 15.24 -1.96 3.84
C CYS A 108 16.64 -1.79 3.22
N LYS A 109 17.52 -1.04 3.90
CA LYS A 109 18.90 -0.82 3.43
C LYS A 109 19.68 -2.13 3.35
N GLN A 110 19.52 -2.99 4.37
CA GLN A 110 20.16 -4.30 4.40
C GLN A 110 19.67 -5.19 3.26
N GLU A 111 18.35 -5.28 3.05
CA GLU A 111 17.72 -6.04 1.96
C GLU A 111 18.23 -5.56 0.60
N ALA A 112 18.26 -4.25 0.38
CA ALA A 112 18.78 -3.63 -0.83
C ALA A 112 20.29 -3.85 -1.03
N ALA A 113 21.06 -4.17 0.02
CA ALA A 113 22.48 -4.47 -0.08
C ALA A 113 22.75 -5.96 -0.31
N THR A 114 21.99 -6.86 0.31
CA THR A 114 22.26 -8.31 0.28
C THR A 114 21.52 -9.05 -0.82
N HIS A 115 20.40 -8.53 -1.31
CA HIS A 115 19.53 -9.22 -2.26
C HIS A 115 19.40 -8.49 -3.61
N GLN A 116 20.40 -7.70 -4.00
CA GLN A 116 20.37 -6.91 -5.24
C GLN A 116 20.00 -7.72 -6.49
N ASP A 117 20.56 -8.93 -6.60
CA ASP A 117 20.36 -9.84 -7.73
C ASP A 117 18.95 -10.45 -7.76
N SER A 118 18.22 -10.43 -6.64
CA SER A 118 16.82 -10.86 -6.57
C SER A 118 15.85 -9.88 -7.24
N TYR A 119 16.31 -8.67 -7.55
CA TYR A 119 15.52 -7.60 -8.17
C TYR A 119 16.14 -7.15 -9.49
N PRO A 120 16.12 -8.00 -10.54
CA PRO A 120 16.76 -7.72 -11.82
C PRO A 120 16.01 -6.64 -12.60
N VAL A 121 16.73 -5.98 -13.50
CA VAL A 121 16.15 -5.05 -14.48
C VAL A 121 15.24 -5.83 -15.42
N ARG A 122 13.97 -5.42 -15.50
CA ARG A 122 12.96 -6.04 -16.38
C ARG A 122 13.04 -5.56 -17.82
N GLU A 123 13.48 -4.32 -18.05
CA GLU A 123 13.63 -3.73 -19.38
C GLU A 123 15.00 -3.02 -19.48
N ALA A 124 15.94 -3.62 -20.21
CA ALA A 124 17.33 -3.16 -20.30
C ALA A 124 17.46 -1.74 -20.87
N THR A 125 16.56 -1.33 -21.77
CA THR A 125 16.51 0.02 -22.37
C THR A 125 16.13 1.11 -21.37
N ILE A 126 15.40 0.75 -20.31
CA ILE A 126 15.03 1.69 -19.23
C ILE A 126 16.06 1.59 -18.09
N GLY A 127 16.55 0.40 -17.78
CA GLY A 127 17.44 0.18 -16.63
C GLY A 127 16.70 0.24 -15.29
N LYS A 128 17.43 -0.05 -14.21
CA LYS A 128 16.89 0.01 -12.84
C LYS A 128 16.60 1.46 -12.46
N GLY A 129 15.44 1.70 -11.85
CA GLY A 129 15.12 3.02 -11.28
C GLY A 129 15.83 3.26 -9.95
N ALA A 130 15.79 4.51 -9.48
CA ALA A 130 16.32 4.87 -8.17
C ALA A 130 15.48 4.24 -7.05
N VAL A 131 16.13 3.96 -5.90
CA VAL A 131 15.46 3.49 -4.68
C VAL A 131 15.70 4.53 -3.60
N THR A 132 14.63 4.96 -2.92
CA THR A 132 14.71 5.88 -1.78
C THR A 132 13.85 5.32 -0.65
N PHE A 133 14.47 5.06 0.50
CA PHE A 133 13.75 4.71 1.73
C PHE A 133 13.73 5.93 2.64
N VAL A 134 12.55 6.31 3.11
CA VAL A 134 12.37 7.48 3.97
C VAL A 134 11.58 7.08 5.21
N GLN A 135 12.07 7.53 6.37
CA GLN A 135 11.35 7.34 7.63
C GLN A 135 10.29 8.43 7.76
N GLY A 136 9.04 8.08 8.09
CA GLY A 136 8.03 9.09 8.37
C GLY A 136 6.62 8.55 8.63
N ASP A 137 5.76 9.45 9.08
CA ASP A 137 4.32 9.22 9.21
C ASP A 137 3.63 9.44 7.85
N PHE A 138 2.87 8.44 7.40
CA PHE A 138 2.12 8.51 6.15
C PHE A 138 1.21 9.72 6.02
N PHE A 139 0.63 10.22 7.12
CA PHE A 139 -0.27 11.36 7.13
C PHE A 139 0.43 12.72 7.20
N ASP A 140 1.74 12.76 7.46
CA ASP A 140 2.53 13.99 7.55
C ASP A 140 3.17 14.35 6.18
N ASP A 141 3.50 15.62 5.95
CA ASP A 141 4.14 16.11 4.71
C ASP A 141 5.66 16.30 4.84
N SER A 142 6.24 16.19 6.03
CA SER A 142 7.68 16.37 6.26
C SER A 142 8.53 15.42 5.42
N TRP A 143 8.14 14.14 5.34
CA TRP A 143 8.85 13.16 4.53
C TRP A 143 8.81 13.47 3.03
N LEU A 144 7.76 14.13 2.52
CA LEU A 144 7.69 14.60 1.13
C LEU A 144 8.74 15.67 0.84
N GLN A 145 8.94 16.58 1.80
CA GLN A 145 9.96 17.64 1.70
C GLN A 145 11.37 17.03 1.70
N GLU A 146 11.61 16.03 2.56
CA GLU A 146 12.89 15.33 2.66
C GLU A 146 13.29 14.67 1.33
N ILE A 147 12.35 13.98 0.67
CA ILE A 147 12.61 13.31 -0.61
C ILE A 147 12.47 14.23 -1.83
N GLY A 148 12.09 15.49 -1.63
CA GLY A 148 11.90 16.47 -2.71
C GLY A 148 10.76 16.15 -3.69
N VAL A 149 9.70 15.48 -3.22
CA VAL A 149 8.52 15.14 -4.04
C VAL A 149 7.31 15.92 -3.55
N PRO A 150 6.58 16.67 -4.40
CA PRO A 150 5.39 17.39 -3.96
C PRO A 150 4.20 16.44 -3.76
N ARG A 151 3.14 16.93 -3.12
CA ARG A 151 1.81 16.32 -3.24
C ARG A 151 1.42 16.19 -4.71
N ASN A 152 0.62 15.18 -5.03
CA ASN A 152 0.31 14.77 -6.40
C ASN A 152 1.55 14.38 -7.23
N GLY A 153 2.64 13.94 -6.57
CA GLY A 153 3.91 13.65 -7.21
C GLY A 153 4.13 12.18 -7.59
N PHE A 154 3.27 11.26 -7.15
CA PHE A 154 3.44 9.83 -7.37
C PHE A 154 2.55 9.31 -8.48
N ASP A 155 3.15 8.76 -9.53
CA ASP A 155 2.43 8.19 -10.65
C ASP A 155 1.84 6.81 -10.33
N VAL A 156 2.49 6.06 -9.45
CA VAL A 156 2.04 4.75 -8.97
C VAL A 156 2.12 4.74 -7.45
N ILE A 157 1.08 4.28 -6.77
CA ILE A 157 1.12 3.93 -5.35
C ILE A 157 0.70 2.48 -5.21
N TYR A 158 1.43 1.70 -4.42
CA TYR A 158 1.12 0.29 -4.18
C TYR A 158 0.79 0.06 -2.70
N ASP A 159 -0.48 -0.25 -2.42
CA ASP A 159 -0.97 -0.58 -1.08
C ASP A 159 -1.17 -2.09 -0.96
N TYR A 160 -0.33 -2.73 -0.15
CA TYR A 160 -0.48 -4.12 0.24
C TYR A 160 -0.15 -4.28 1.72
N ALA A 161 -1.04 -4.94 2.45
CA ALA A 161 -0.98 -5.07 3.90
C ALA A 161 -0.92 -3.74 4.68
N PHE A 162 -1.12 -2.60 4.02
CA PHE A 162 -1.07 -1.26 4.62
C PHE A 162 -2.47 -0.78 5.02
N TYR A 163 -3.45 -0.84 4.12
CA TYR A 163 -4.85 -0.54 4.46
C TYR A 163 -5.37 -1.38 5.64
N CYS A 164 -5.12 -2.69 5.62
CA CYS A 164 -5.55 -3.60 6.68
C CYS A 164 -4.76 -3.43 7.98
N ALA A 165 -3.61 -2.74 7.95
CA ALA A 165 -2.82 -2.42 9.13
C ALA A 165 -3.43 -1.27 9.94
N PHE A 166 -4.36 -0.48 9.39
CA PHE A 166 -4.98 0.64 10.08
C PHE A 166 -6.26 0.28 10.84
N ASN A 167 -6.44 0.90 12.01
CA ASN A 167 -7.72 0.93 12.70
C ASN A 167 -8.79 1.47 11.74
N PRO A 168 -10.01 0.89 11.71
CA PRO A 168 -11.09 1.37 10.86
C PRO A 168 -11.34 2.89 10.92
N SER A 169 -11.14 3.54 12.07
CA SER A 169 -11.31 5.00 12.22
C SER A 169 -10.32 5.84 11.40
N MET A 170 -9.18 5.26 11.00
CA MET A 170 -8.13 5.96 10.24
C MET A 170 -8.32 5.83 8.72
N ARG A 171 -9.19 4.91 8.27
CA ARG A 171 -9.40 4.60 6.85
C ARG A 171 -9.92 5.78 6.01
N PRO A 172 -10.77 6.69 6.53
CA PRO A 172 -11.10 7.92 5.81
C PRO A 172 -9.88 8.77 5.46
N GLN A 173 -8.95 8.94 6.42
CA GLN A 173 -7.73 9.71 6.21
C GLN A 173 -6.77 8.96 5.28
N TRP A 174 -6.69 7.64 5.37
CA TRP A 174 -5.91 6.81 4.45
C TRP A 174 -6.32 7.01 2.99
N ALA A 175 -7.63 7.01 2.71
CA ALA A 175 -8.15 7.24 1.36
C ALA A 175 -7.88 8.67 0.88
N LEU A 176 -8.06 9.67 1.76
CA LEU A 176 -7.76 11.05 1.43
C LEU A 176 -6.28 11.24 1.12
N ARG A 177 -5.41 10.59 1.89
CA ARG A 177 -3.96 10.71 1.73
C ARG A 177 -3.50 10.11 0.41
N HIS A 178 -4.01 8.93 0.05
CA HIS A 178 -3.78 8.35 -1.28
C HIS A 178 -4.20 9.30 -2.40
N THR A 179 -5.39 9.90 -2.27
CA THR A 179 -5.84 10.93 -3.22
C THR A 179 -4.80 12.04 -3.29
N GLN A 180 -4.41 12.67 -2.18
CA GLN A 180 -3.49 13.81 -2.15
C GLN A 180 -2.06 13.52 -2.67
N LEU A 181 -1.60 12.27 -2.58
CA LEU A 181 -0.26 11.87 -3.02
C LEU A 181 -0.21 11.52 -4.51
N LEU A 182 -1.31 11.01 -5.05
CA LEU A 182 -1.37 10.50 -6.43
C LEU A 182 -1.30 11.62 -7.47
N ALA A 183 -0.52 11.42 -8.53
CA ALA A 183 -0.48 12.31 -9.67
C ALA A 183 -1.88 12.49 -10.31
N PRO A 184 -2.14 13.61 -11.00
CA PRO A 184 -3.39 13.81 -11.72
C PRO A 184 -3.69 12.69 -12.73
N SER A 185 -4.97 12.54 -13.06
CA SER A 185 -5.42 11.65 -14.13
C SER A 185 -4.83 12.10 -15.47
N PRO A 186 -4.48 11.16 -16.38
CA PRO A 186 -4.56 9.70 -16.25
C PRO A 186 -3.27 9.04 -15.71
N ALA A 187 -2.26 9.83 -15.34
CA ALA A 187 -0.95 9.31 -14.96
C ALA A 187 -0.96 8.58 -13.61
N GLY A 188 -1.68 9.10 -12.63
CA GLY A 188 -1.75 8.54 -11.29
C GLY A 188 -2.59 7.26 -11.20
N ASN A 189 -2.01 6.16 -10.71
CA ASN A 189 -2.71 4.91 -10.41
C ASN A 189 -2.34 4.36 -9.02
N LEU A 190 -3.35 4.05 -8.20
CA LEU A 190 -3.22 3.32 -6.95
C LEU A 190 -3.53 1.85 -7.21
N ILE A 191 -2.59 0.96 -6.90
CA ILE A 191 -2.75 -0.49 -6.95
C ILE A 191 -2.97 -0.98 -5.51
N CYS A 192 -4.09 -1.65 -5.25
CA CYS A 192 -4.38 -2.24 -3.95
C CYS A 192 -4.43 -3.76 -4.06
N ILE A 193 -3.77 -4.45 -3.13
CA ILE A 193 -4.06 -5.86 -2.84
C ILE A 193 -5.06 -5.89 -1.68
N GLU A 194 -6.26 -6.35 -1.97
CA GLU A 194 -7.37 -6.46 -1.03
C GLU A 194 -7.19 -7.74 -0.20
N PHE A 195 -6.66 -7.60 1.02
CA PHE A 195 -6.40 -8.67 1.97
C PHE A 195 -6.56 -8.16 3.42
N PRO A 196 -7.03 -8.97 4.39
CA PRO A 196 -7.79 -10.22 4.25
C PRO A 196 -9.27 -9.96 3.96
N ARG A 197 -9.83 -10.64 2.95
CA ARG A 197 -11.23 -10.41 2.51
C ARG A 197 -12.25 -11.27 3.26
N SER A 198 -11.89 -12.50 3.63
CA SER A 198 -12.78 -13.47 4.28
C SER A 198 -12.73 -13.40 5.81
N LYS A 199 -12.02 -12.43 6.39
CA LYS A 199 -11.95 -12.22 7.84
C LYS A 199 -13.26 -11.59 8.34
N ASP A 200 -13.80 -12.11 9.45
CA ASP A 200 -14.94 -11.51 10.15
C ASP A 200 -14.67 -10.01 10.40
N PRO A 201 -15.53 -9.10 9.89
CA PRO A 201 -15.37 -7.66 10.10
C PRO A 201 -15.28 -7.22 11.56
N LYS A 202 -15.81 -8.01 12.49
CA LYS A 202 -15.73 -7.73 13.94
C LYS A 202 -14.52 -8.35 14.62
N ALA A 203 -13.76 -9.20 13.93
CA ALA A 203 -12.54 -9.77 14.50
C ALA A 203 -11.47 -8.69 14.70
N PRO A 204 -10.71 -8.73 15.80
CA PRO A 204 -9.67 -7.74 16.09
C PRO A 204 -8.56 -7.81 15.03
N GLY A 205 -8.00 -6.66 14.70
CA GLY A 205 -6.82 -6.50 13.85
C GLY A 205 -5.70 -5.74 14.57
N PRO A 206 -4.57 -5.48 13.89
CA PRO A 206 -4.31 -5.80 12.49
C PRO A 206 -3.88 -7.27 12.26
N PRO A 207 -4.04 -7.80 11.03
CA PRO A 207 -4.73 -7.16 9.91
C PRO A 207 -6.25 -7.11 10.17
N PHE A 208 -6.89 -5.98 9.94
CA PHE A 208 -8.36 -5.84 9.98
C PHE A 208 -8.98 -6.40 8.70
N SER A 209 -10.28 -6.72 8.72
CA SER A 209 -10.99 -7.15 7.51
C SER A 209 -10.97 -6.06 6.42
N SER A 210 -10.78 -6.47 5.18
CA SER A 210 -10.57 -5.61 4.02
C SER A 210 -11.40 -6.08 2.83
N ALA A 211 -12.71 -6.24 3.02
CA ALA A 211 -13.63 -6.55 1.93
C ALA A 211 -13.61 -5.45 0.83
N SER A 212 -13.88 -5.83 -0.41
CA SER A 212 -13.82 -4.95 -1.59
C SER A 212 -14.74 -3.73 -1.46
N GLU A 213 -15.88 -3.90 -0.81
CA GLU A 213 -16.86 -2.87 -0.51
C GLU A 213 -16.27 -1.76 0.37
N THR A 214 -15.33 -2.09 1.25
CA THR A 214 -14.68 -1.08 2.10
C THR A 214 -13.76 -0.17 1.28
N TYR A 215 -13.06 -0.72 0.28
CA TYR A 215 -12.27 0.09 -0.65
C TYR A 215 -13.16 1.00 -1.51
N LEU A 216 -14.28 0.48 -2.04
CA LEU A 216 -15.27 1.28 -2.78
C LEU A 216 -15.81 2.44 -1.93
N ALA A 217 -16.14 2.18 -0.67
CA ALA A 217 -16.67 3.19 0.23
C ALA A 217 -15.64 4.29 0.52
N HIS A 218 -14.44 3.90 0.97
CA HIS A 218 -13.39 4.84 1.39
C HIS A 218 -12.76 5.59 0.21
N LEU A 219 -12.39 4.89 -0.86
CA LEU A 219 -11.78 5.51 -2.03
C LEU A 219 -12.80 6.27 -2.90
N GLY A 220 -14.09 5.89 -2.86
CA GLY A 220 -15.18 6.68 -3.45
C GLY A 220 -15.53 7.94 -2.64
N HIS A 221 -15.22 7.96 -1.35
CA HIS A 221 -15.49 9.10 -0.46
C HIS A 221 -14.28 9.47 0.42
N PRO A 222 -13.12 9.85 -0.16
CA PRO A 222 -11.90 10.09 0.60
C PRO A 222 -12.08 11.17 1.66
N GLY A 223 -11.66 10.86 2.90
CA GLY A 223 -11.76 11.77 4.04
C GLY A 223 -13.16 11.89 4.64
N LYS A 224 -14.12 11.08 4.20
CA LYS A 224 -15.49 11.06 4.76
C LYS A 224 -15.67 9.86 5.68
N GLU A 225 -16.48 10.04 6.72
CA GLU A 225 -16.94 8.93 7.54
C GLU A 225 -17.81 7.99 6.70
N VAL A 226 -17.49 6.69 6.77
CA VAL A 226 -18.23 5.62 6.11
C VAL A 226 -19.19 4.99 7.11
N ALA A 227 -20.43 4.74 6.67
CA ALA A 227 -21.45 4.10 7.50
C ALA A 227 -21.32 2.56 7.45
N TYR A 228 -21.40 1.93 8.61
CA TYR A 228 -21.31 0.49 8.79
C TYR A 228 -22.51 -0.02 9.59
N ASP A 229 -23.01 -1.21 9.23
CA ASP A 229 -24.05 -1.91 9.98
C ASP A 229 -23.51 -2.52 11.29
N ASP A 230 -24.40 -3.12 12.08
CA ASP A 230 -24.08 -3.78 13.35
C ASP A 230 -23.16 -5.02 13.21
N ARG A 231 -22.94 -5.48 11.99
CA ARG A 231 -22.00 -6.56 11.65
C ARG A 231 -20.64 -6.02 11.19
N GLY A 232 -20.46 -4.70 11.12
CA GLY A 232 -19.23 -4.07 10.63
C GLY A 232 -19.09 -4.11 9.11
N ILE A 233 -20.20 -4.31 8.39
CA ILE A 233 -20.25 -4.31 6.92
C ILE A 233 -20.70 -2.92 6.46
N VAL A 234 -20.11 -2.40 5.38
CA VAL A 234 -20.52 -1.10 4.83
C VAL A 234 -22.00 -1.13 4.45
N GLU A 235 -22.74 -0.10 4.86
CA GLU A 235 -24.15 0.02 4.52
C GLU A 235 -24.37 0.13 3.00
N GLN A 236 -25.36 -0.58 2.47
CA GLN A 236 -25.68 -0.60 1.04
C GLN A 236 -26.05 0.80 0.52
N ASP A 237 -26.81 1.56 1.30
CA ASP A 237 -27.19 2.93 0.95
C ASP A 237 -25.96 3.85 0.83
N PHE A 238 -24.89 3.59 1.59
CA PHE A 238 -23.64 4.33 1.46
C PHE A 238 -22.91 3.99 0.16
N LEU A 239 -22.84 2.70 -0.21
CA LEU A 239 -22.21 2.25 -1.46
C LEU A 239 -22.89 2.79 -2.71
N GLN A 240 -24.18 3.15 -2.62
CA GLN A 240 -24.96 3.74 -3.71
C GLN A 240 -24.83 5.27 -3.82
N ARG A 241 -24.15 5.92 -2.86
CA ARG A 241 -23.96 7.38 -2.90
C ARG A 241 -23.08 7.77 -4.08
N ALA A 242 -23.35 8.95 -4.63
CA ALA A 242 -22.50 9.54 -5.66
C ALA A 242 -21.09 9.78 -5.09
N PRO A 243 -20.03 9.41 -5.83
CA PRO A 243 -18.65 9.63 -5.39
C PRO A 243 -18.39 11.10 -5.06
N SER A 244 -17.51 11.33 -4.09
CA SER A 244 -17.10 12.69 -3.72
C SER A 244 -16.21 13.34 -4.79
N SER A 245 -16.03 14.65 -4.72
CA SER A 245 -15.11 15.37 -5.63
C SER A 245 -13.65 14.96 -5.51
N ALA A 246 -13.27 14.29 -4.42
CA ALA A 246 -11.93 13.78 -4.18
C ALA A 246 -11.82 12.27 -4.51
N ALA A 247 -12.88 11.64 -5.03
CA ALA A 247 -12.93 10.21 -5.23
C ALA A 247 -11.82 9.68 -6.14
N LEU A 248 -11.42 8.44 -5.86
CA LEU A 248 -10.76 7.59 -6.84
C LEU A 248 -11.78 6.59 -7.40
N GLU A 249 -11.77 6.42 -8.71
CA GLU A 249 -12.56 5.43 -9.43
C GLU A 249 -11.77 4.12 -9.58
N ARG A 250 -12.43 2.98 -9.39
CA ARG A 250 -11.84 1.67 -9.66
C ARG A 250 -11.90 1.38 -11.16
N VAL A 251 -10.75 1.37 -11.82
CA VAL A 251 -10.66 1.14 -13.28
C VAL A 251 -10.44 -0.33 -13.64
N VAL A 252 -9.87 -1.12 -12.73
CA VAL A 252 -9.67 -2.57 -12.92
C VAL A 252 -9.84 -3.28 -11.57
N HIS A 253 -10.42 -4.47 -11.58
CA HIS A 253 -10.54 -5.34 -10.41
C HIS A 253 -10.56 -6.81 -10.82
N TRP A 254 -9.69 -7.63 -10.25
CA TRP A 254 -9.56 -9.04 -10.60
C TRP A 254 -9.04 -9.89 -9.45
N GLN A 255 -9.15 -11.21 -9.60
CA GLN A 255 -8.48 -12.20 -8.77
C GLN A 255 -7.11 -12.51 -9.38
N PRO A 256 -5.99 -12.29 -8.68
CA PRO A 256 -4.69 -12.60 -9.24
C PRO A 256 -4.49 -14.12 -9.32
N GLU A 257 -3.66 -14.57 -10.26
CA GLU A 257 -3.33 -16.00 -10.41
C GLU A 257 -2.51 -16.52 -9.22
N GLN A 258 -1.73 -15.63 -8.60
CA GLN A 258 -0.87 -15.93 -7.47
C GLN A 258 -0.79 -14.75 -6.51
N THR A 259 -0.56 -15.05 -5.23
CA THR A 259 -0.33 -14.07 -4.16
C THR A 259 0.57 -14.71 -3.09
N HIS A 260 0.77 -14.05 -1.95
CA HIS A 260 1.42 -14.69 -0.81
C HIS A 260 0.55 -15.80 -0.21
N LYS A 261 1.18 -16.78 0.45
CA LYS A 261 0.51 -17.99 0.96
C LYS A 261 -0.76 -17.74 1.80
N HIS A 262 -0.82 -16.63 2.53
CA HIS A 262 -1.97 -16.29 3.38
C HIS A 262 -3.17 -15.73 2.61
N GLY A 263 -3.00 -15.39 1.33
CA GLY A 263 -4.08 -15.01 0.42
C GLY A 263 -4.76 -16.22 -0.25
N TYR A 264 -4.43 -17.45 0.15
CA TYR A 264 -5.08 -18.68 -0.31
C TYR A 264 -6.01 -19.25 0.75
N ASN A 265 -7.18 -19.74 0.33
CA ASN A 265 -8.09 -20.47 1.20
C ASN A 265 -7.60 -21.91 1.47
N ALA A 266 -8.34 -22.64 2.31
CA ALA A 266 -8.04 -24.04 2.64
C ALA A 266 -8.12 -24.99 1.44
N ALA A 267 -8.82 -24.62 0.36
CA ALA A 267 -8.89 -25.37 -0.89
C ALA A 267 -7.72 -25.05 -1.85
N GLY A 268 -6.84 -24.11 -1.49
CA GLY A 268 -5.71 -23.68 -2.33
C GLY A 268 -6.10 -22.68 -3.42
N GLU A 269 -7.24 -22.00 -3.28
CA GLU A 269 -7.71 -20.96 -4.21
C GLU A 269 -7.37 -19.56 -3.68
N VAL A 270 -6.99 -18.65 -4.58
CA VAL A 270 -6.66 -17.26 -4.22
C VAL A 270 -7.92 -16.48 -3.78
N GLU A 271 -7.94 -15.99 -2.55
CA GLU A 271 -9.02 -15.14 -2.03
C GLU A 271 -8.78 -13.65 -2.26
N ASP A 272 -7.51 -13.25 -2.32
CA ASP A 272 -7.11 -11.87 -2.56
C ASP A 272 -7.72 -11.32 -3.84
N ARG A 273 -7.90 -10.00 -3.89
CA ARG A 273 -8.21 -9.29 -5.13
C ARG A 273 -7.17 -8.20 -5.34
N VAL A 274 -6.96 -7.87 -6.60
CA VAL A 274 -6.20 -6.68 -6.98
C VAL A 274 -7.16 -5.68 -7.58
N SER A 275 -7.00 -4.42 -7.20
CA SER A 275 -7.72 -3.31 -7.81
C SER A 275 -6.78 -2.20 -8.20
N ILE A 276 -7.09 -1.54 -9.33
CA ILE A 276 -6.41 -0.33 -9.78
C ILE A 276 -7.41 0.82 -9.71
N TRP A 277 -6.98 1.91 -9.08
CA TRP A 277 -7.77 3.11 -8.85
C TRP A 277 -7.09 4.33 -9.44
N ARG A 278 -7.86 5.30 -9.91
CA ARG A 278 -7.33 6.61 -10.35
C ARG A 278 -8.29 7.73 -10.03
N ARG A 279 -7.81 8.97 -10.15
CA ARG A 279 -8.71 10.12 -10.15
C ARG A 279 -9.56 10.11 -11.44
N PRO A 280 -10.86 10.44 -11.35
CA PRO A 280 -11.67 10.73 -12.53
C PRO A 280 -11.00 11.78 -13.43
N ALA A 281 -11.26 11.71 -14.72
CA ALA A 281 -10.78 12.67 -15.71
C ALA A 281 -11.44 14.05 -15.56
#